data_AF-A0A519ZU86-F1
#
_entry.id   AF-A0A519ZU86-F1
#
_cell.length_a   1.000
_cell.length_b   1.000
_cell.length_c   1.000
_cell.angle_alpha   90.00
_cell.angle_beta   90.00
_cell.angle_gamma   90.00
#
_symmetry.space_group_name_H-M   'P 1'
#
loop_
_entity.id
_entity.type
_entity.pdbx_description
1 polymer ?
#
loop_
_entity_poly.entity_id
_entity_poly.type
_entity_poly.pdbx_seq_one_letter_code
_entity_poly.pdbx_strand_id
1 'polypeptide(L)' 'MNMLTFAAAPSYMAASEQAARQREVDNALLVQALCERRPSTSVVARMKRYVSGELSREQAFAELYTGTY' A
#
# COMPACT_ATOMS: atom_id res chain seq x y z
N MET A 1 -17.11 -11.54 -35.31
CA MET A 1 -16.92 -10.84 -34.02
C MET A 1 -16.32 -11.85 -33.04
N ASN A 2 -15.01 -11.80 -32.79
CA ASN A 2 -14.38 -12.63 -31.76
C ASN A 2 -14.14 -11.75 -30.53
N MET A 3 -14.88 -12.01 -29.45
CA MET A 3 -14.51 -11.50 -28.13
C MET A 3 -13.33 -12.33 -27.60
N LEU A 4 -12.13 -11.74 -27.63
CA LEU A 4 -10.99 -12.25 -26.88
C LEU A 4 -11.21 -11.87 -25.41
N THR A 5 -11.86 -12.76 -24.66
CA THR A 5 -11.93 -12.64 -23.20
C THR A 5 -10.54 -12.95 -22.65
N PHE A 6 -9.78 -11.90 -22.34
CA PHE A 6 -8.50 -12.01 -21.66
C PHE A 6 -8.76 -12.34 -20.19
N ALA A 7 -8.87 -13.64 -19.86
CA ALA A 7 -8.87 -14.07 -18.47
C ALA A 7 -7.46 -13.82 -17.91
N ALA A 8 -7.26 -12.64 -17.31
CA ALA A 8 -6.01 -12.32 -16.63
C ALA A 8 -5.76 -13.36 -15.54
N ALA A 9 -4.62 -14.04 -15.60
CA ALA A 9 -4.26 -15.06 -14.62
C ALA A 9 -4.21 -14.43 -13.21
N PRO A 10 -4.71 -15.12 -12.16
CA PRO A 10 -4.80 -14.58 -10.80
C PRO A 10 -3.46 -14.11 -10.22
N SER A 11 -2.35 -14.70 -10.67
CA SER A 11 -0.99 -14.30 -10.27
C SER A 11 -0.55 -12.94 -10.82
N TYR A 12 -0.95 -12.60 -12.05
CA TYR A 12 -0.64 -11.30 -12.65
C TYR A 12 -1.43 -10.18 -11.96
N MET A 13 -2.70 -10.43 -11.67
CA MET A 13 -3.55 -9.50 -10.92
C MET A 13 -2.98 -9.26 -9.52
N ALA A 14 -2.62 -10.32 -8.78
CA ALA A 14 -1.99 -10.21 -7.46
C ALA A 14 -0.67 -9.44 -7.48
N ALA A 15 0.19 -9.67 -8.48
CA ALA A 15 1.45 -8.93 -8.64
C ALA A 15 1.21 -7.44 -8.95
N SER A 16 0.25 -7.14 -9.83
CA SER A 16 -0.12 -5.76 -10.17
C SER A 16 -0.72 -5.02 -8.98
N GLU A 17 -1.51 -5.72 -8.16
CA GLU A 17 -2.12 -5.17 -6.96
C GLU A 17 -1.05 -4.89 -5.90
N GLN A 18 -0.14 -5.84 -5.64
CA GLN A 18 0.98 -5.64 -4.73
C GLN A 18 1.87 -4.47 -5.17
N ALA A 19 2.13 -4.31 -6.48
CA ALA A 19 2.88 -3.17 -7.01
C ALA A 19 2.13 -1.84 -6.87
N ALA A 20 0.79 -1.83 -6.93
CA ALA A 20 -0.01 -0.66 -6.64
C ALA A 20 0.08 -0.29 -5.14
N ARG A 21 -0.06 -1.28 -4.25
CA ARG A 21 0.05 -1.09 -2.80
C ARG A 21 1.43 -0.58 -2.38
N GLN A 22 2.50 -1.10 -2.99
CA GLN A 22 3.87 -0.61 -2.73
C GLN A 22 4.01 0.87 -3.10
N ARG A 23 3.49 1.28 -4.27
CA ARG A 23 3.50 2.70 -4.69
C ARG A 23 2.72 3.59 -3.73
N GLU A 24 1.59 3.12 -3.20
CA GLU A 24 0.84 3.87 -2.18
C GLU A 24 1.65 4.08 -0.89
N VAL A 25 2.34 3.04 -0.42
CA VAL A 25 3.23 3.13 0.76
C VAL A 25 4.38 4.08 0.51
N ASP A 26 5.06 3.98 -0.64
CA ASP A 26 6.20 4.85 -0.99
C ASP A 26 5.77 6.32 -1.03
N ASN A 27 4.62 6.61 -1.64
CA ASN A 27 4.05 7.96 -1.68
C ASN A 27 3.72 8.49 -0.28
N ALA A 28 3.13 7.67 0.59
CA ALA A 28 2.85 8.06 1.96
C ALA A 28 4.12 8.38 2.76
N LEU A 29 5.16 7.56 2.64
CA LEU A 29 6.44 7.79 3.31
C LEU A 29 7.13 9.04 2.76
N LEU A 30 7.04 9.30 1.46
CA LEU A 30 7.54 10.53 0.85
C LEU A 30 6.83 11.76 1.44
N VAL A 31 5.50 11.73 1.56
CA VAL A 31 4.73 12.84 2.17
C VAL A 31 5.16 13.08 3.62
N GLN A 32 5.39 12.02 4.41
CA GLN A 32 5.87 12.17 5.79
C GLN A 32 7.25 12.83 5.84
N ALA A 33 8.18 12.38 4.98
CA ALA A 33 9.51 12.96 4.87
C ALA A 33 9.46 14.45 4.46
N LEU A 34 8.60 14.81 3.51
CA LEU A 34 8.39 16.21 3.09
C LEU A 34 7.81 17.08 4.21
N CYS A 35 7.09 16.48 5.16
CA CYS A 35 6.60 17.14 6.36
C CYS A 35 7.56 17.03 7.56
N GLU A 36 8.81 16.60 7.34
CA GLU A 36 9.84 16.38 8.38
C GLU A 36 9.42 15.39 9.48
N ARG A 37 8.45 14.52 9.17
CA ARG A 37 7.94 13.50 10.08
C ARG A 37 8.60 12.16 9.79
N ARG A 38 8.86 11.40 10.84
CA ARG A 38 9.36 10.04 10.74
C ARG A 38 8.34 9.07 11.33
N PRO A 39 7.66 8.26 10.50
CA PRO A 39 6.74 7.25 11.00
C PRO A 39 7.44 6.27 11.95
N SER A 40 6.74 5.87 13.00
CA SER A 40 7.25 4.87 13.94
C SER A 40 7.46 3.51 13.25
N THR A 41 8.28 2.66 13.86
CA THR A 41 8.52 1.29 13.37
C THR A 41 7.24 0.46 13.29
N SER A 42 6.27 0.71 14.19
CA SER A 42 4.95 0.07 14.17
C SER A 42 4.15 0.45 12.92
N VAL A 43 4.12 1.74 12.56
CA VAL A 43 3.43 2.23 11.35
C VAL A 43 4.05 1.61 10.09
N VAL A 44 5.38 1.59 10.01
CA VAL A 44 6.10 0.97 8.88
C VAL A 44 5.81 -0.54 8.80
N ALA A 45 5.70 -1.23 9.93
CA ALA A 45 5.35 -2.66 9.96
C ALA A 45 3.92 -2.90 9.42
N ARG A 46 2.94 -2.06 9.78
CA ARG A 46 1.58 -2.14 9.25
C ARG A 46 1.52 -1.88 7.75
N MET A 47 2.31 -0.94 7.24
CA MET A 47 2.41 -0.67 5.80
C MET A 47 2.93 -1.89 5.03
N LYS A 48 3.95 -2.61 5.56
CA LYS A 48 4.44 -3.85 4.94
C LYS A 48 3.35 -4.93 4.88
N ARG A 49 2.54 -5.05 5.95
CA ARG A 49 1.39 -5.97 5.99
C ARG A 49 0.28 -5.59 5.02
N TYR A 50 0.12 -4.30 4.72
CA TYR A 50 -0.78 -3.87 3.65
C TYR A 50 -0.27 -4.28 2.27
N VAL A 51 1.04 -4.11 2.00
CA VAL A 51 1.66 -4.56 0.74
C VAL A 51 1.50 -6.07 0.54
N SER A 52 1.61 -6.88 1.60
CA SER A 52 1.41 -8.33 1.53
C SER A 52 -0.05 -8.78 1.41
N GLY A 53 -1.02 -7.86 1.51
CA GLY A 53 -2.44 -8.22 1.44
C GLY A 53 -3.11 -8.46 2.80
N GLU A 54 -2.38 -8.47 3.90
CA GLU A 54 -2.88 -8.86 5.23
C GLU A 54 -3.76 -7.79 5.91
N LEU A 55 -3.56 -6.52 5.56
CA LEU A 55 -4.33 -5.40 6.11
C LEU A 55 -5.07 -4.64 5.01
N SER A 56 -6.22 -4.07 5.37
CA SER A 56 -6.87 -3.06 4.53
C SER A 56 -6.07 -1.76 4.52
N ARG A 57 -6.35 -0.89 3.54
CA ARG A 57 -5.73 0.43 3.45
C ARG A 57 -6.05 1.27 4.70
N GLU A 58 -7.30 1.27 5.13
CA GLU A 58 -7.76 2.01 6.32
C GLU A 58 -7.00 1.53 7.56
N GLN A 59 -6.85 0.21 7.72
CA GLN A 59 -6.10 -0.37 8.83
C GLN A 59 -4.61 -0.02 8.76
N ALA A 60 -3.96 -0.01 7.61
CA ALA A 60 -2.53 0.27 7.55
C ALA A 60 -2.17 1.75 7.71
N PHE A 61 -3.06 2.66 7.30
CA PHE A 61 -2.79 4.09 7.26
C PHE A 61 -3.44 4.90 8.40
N ALA A 62 -4.26 4.27 9.25
CA ALA A 62 -4.99 4.93 10.33
C ALA A 62 -4.12 5.87 11.18
N GLU A 63 -2.91 5.44 11.56
CA GLU A 63 -2.00 6.19 12.43
C GLU A 63 -1.07 7.15 11.67
N LEU A 64 -1.06 7.09 10.34
CA LEU A 64 -0.21 7.95 9.51
C LEU A 64 -0.70 9.41 9.52
N TYR A 65 -2.00 9.60 9.73
CA TYR A 65 -2.67 10.89 9.65
C TYR A 65 -3.10 11.46 11.01
N THR A 66 -2.95 10.70 12.11
CA THR A 66 -3.39 11.13 13.45
C THR A 66 -2.49 12.16 14.11
N GLY A 67 -1.35 12.51 13.51
CA GLY A 67 -0.51 13.61 13.98
C GLY A 67 0.17 13.37 15.34
N THR A 68 0.08 12.16 15.87
CA THR A 68 0.74 11.74 17.11
C THR A 68 2.18 11.35 16.77
N TYR A 69 3.05 12.35 16.66
CA TYR A 69 4.51 12.18 16.60
C TYR A 69 5.10 12.24 17.99
#